data_AF-A0A329ZHY3-F1
#
_entry.id   AF-A0A329ZHY3-F1
#
_cell.length_a   1.000
_cell.length_b   1.000
_cell.length_c   1.000
_cell.angle_alpha   90.00
_cell.angle_beta   90.00
_cell.angle_gamma   90.00
#
_symmetry.space_group_name_H-M   'P 1'
#
loop_
_entity.id
_entity.type
_entity.pdbx_description
1 polymer ?
#
loop_
_entity_poly.entity_id
_entity_poly.type
_entity_poly.pdbx_seq_one_letter_code
_entity_poly.pdbx_strand_id
1 'polypeptide(L)'
;MEDYLVTITNDLKDNNKKLQYENEALKQEILKLKEHIKVLENSDYINELESNVDSLKTMLKNERDSQKKLRDDVNMLSQRLDEFLALFSTYINDNEDNDIYDINDDKSLLFGINIDSGFIQNATIKSIKNYLSILKCNNIQTFTINDFSTNKKSDIILIGEVFADYIRLSNLANDINIYGLVEMSMPNIFEQNAISIKFYGNKNIEEDFIKFKKIYSRELNLKDSIL
;
A
#
# COMPACT_ATOMS: atom_id res chain seq x y z
N MET A 1 46.62 -66.41 -61.65
CA MET A 1 45.44 -66.31 -60.77
C MET A 1 45.75 -65.45 -59.56
N GLU A 2 46.96 -65.56 -58.97
CA GLU A 2 47.44 -64.68 -57.88
C GLU A 2 47.51 -63.19 -58.24
N ASP A 3 48.08 -62.80 -59.39
CA ASP A 3 48.19 -61.37 -59.76
C ASP A 3 46.84 -60.65 -59.87
N TYR A 4 45.79 -61.35 -60.32
CA TYR A 4 44.45 -60.78 -60.43
C TYR A 4 43.81 -60.52 -59.06
N LEU A 5 44.04 -61.42 -58.10
CA LEU A 5 43.59 -61.26 -56.72
C LEU A 5 44.33 -60.11 -56.02
N VAL A 6 45.62 -59.93 -56.29
CA VAL A 6 46.42 -58.83 -55.74
C VAL A 6 45.90 -57.47 -56.25
N THR A 7 45.63 -57.35 -57.54
CA THR A 7 45.09 -56.10 -58.14
C THR A 7 43.73 -55.74 -57.54
N ILE A 8 42.80 -56.71 -57.46
CA ILE A 8 41.48 -56.47 -56.86
C ILE A 8 41.61 -56.08 -55.38
N THR A 9 42.53 -56.70 -54.64
CA THR A 9 42.74 -56.38 -53.23
C THR A 9 43.26 -54.95 -53.05
N ASN A 10 44.17 -54.50 -53.93
CA ASN A 10 44.67 -53.14 -53.91
C ASN A 10 43.59 -52.12 -54.30
N ASP A 11 42.81 -52.38 -55.34
CA ASP A 11 41.70 -51.51 -55.76
C ASP A 11 40.63 -51.39 -54.68
N LEU A 12 40.28 -52.51 -54.02
CA LEU A 12 39.36 -52.51 -52.87
C LEU A 12 39.91 -51.71 -51.71
N LYS A 13 41.23 -51.78 -51.45
CA LYS A 13 41.88 -51.05 -50.36
C LYS A 13 41.91 -49.55 -50.64
N ASP A 14 42.16 -49.14 -51.87
CA ASP A 14 42.16 -47.73 -52.27
C ASP A 14 40.74 -47.15 -52.31
N ASN A 15 39.76 -47.91 -52.77
CA ASN A 15 38.34 -47.53 -52.67
C ASN A 15 37.89 -47.41 -51.21
N ASN A 16 38.30 -48.32 -50.32
CA ASN A 16 38.01 -48.21 -48.90
C ASN A 16 38.62 -46.95 -48.27
N LYS A 17 39.85 -46.59 -48.64
CA LYS A 17 40.48 -45.34 -48.19
C LYS A 17 39.71 -44.12 -48.68
N LYS A 18 39.31 -44.08 -49.95
CA LYS A 18 38.48 -42.97 -50.48
C LYS A 18 37.15 -42.85 -49.74
N LEU A 19 36.46 -43.96 -49.52
CA LEU A 19 35.21 -44.00 -48.76
C LEU A 19 35.38 -43.59 -47.29
N GLN A 20 36.53 -43.88 -46.68
CA GLN A 20 36.86 -43.39 -45.34
C GLN A 20 37.04 -41.87 -45.33
N TYR A 21 37.78 -41.31 -46.28
CA TYR A 21 37.96 -39.86 -46.39
C TYR A 21 36.63 -39.14 -46.64
N GLU A 22 35.79 -39.65 -47.54
CA GLU A 22 34.45 -39.09 -47.79
C GLU A 22 33.55 -39.18 -46.54
N ASN A 23 33.59 -40.30 -45.81
CA ASN A 23 32.86 -40.42 -44.55
C ASN A 23 33.32 -39.42 -43.49
N GLU A 24 34.63 -39.20 -43.37
CA GLU A 24 35.16 -38.22 -42.43
C GLU A 24 34.79 -36.79 -42.83
N ALA A 25 34.85 -36.46 -44.12
CA ALA A 25 34.41 -35.18 -44.64
C ALA A 25 32.91 -34.93 -44.36
N LEU A 26 32.06 -35.91 -44.64
CA LEU A 26 30.62 -35.82 -44.37
C LEU A 26 30.31 -35.70 -42.88
N LYS A 27 31.04 -36.41 -42.00
CA LYS A 27 30.89 -36.28 -40.55
C LYS A 27 31.22 -34.86 -40.07
N GLN A 28 32.27 -34.26 -40.62
CA GLN A 28 32.65 -32.88 -40.30
C GLN A 28 31.59 -31.87 -40.77
N GLU A 29 31.02 -32.08 -41.95
CA GLU A 29 29.96 -31.22 -42.49
C GLU A 29 28.66 -31.31 -41.67
N ILE A 30 28.25 -32.52 -41.27
CA ILE A 30 27.11 -32.73 -40.37
C ILE A 30 27.32 -31.99 -39.03
N LEU A 31 28.55 -31.99 -38.50
CA LEU A 31 28.88 -31.32 -37.24
C LEU A 31 28.71 -29.80 -37.36
N LYS A 32 29.20 -29.20 -38.45
CA LYS A 32 29.03 -27.77 -38.74
C LYS A 32 27.56 -27.38 -38.91
N LEU A 33 26.77 -28.19 -39.62
CA LEU A 33 25.35 -27.93 -39.82
C LEU A 33 24.58 -27.98 -38.49
N LYS A 34 24.91 -28.93 -37.60
CA LYS A 34 24.30 -29.00 -36.26
C LYS A 34 24.62 -27.77 -35.41
N GLU A 35 25.85 -27.27 -35.47
CA GLU A 35 26.23 -26.04 -34.77
C GLU A 35 25.48 -24.82 -35.32
N HIS A 36 25.34 -24.72 -36.65
CA HIS A 36 24.61 -23.62 -37.29
C HIS A 36 23.12 -23.62 -36.92
N ILE A 37 22.45 -24.78 -36.95
CA ILE A 37 21.05 -24.91 -36.53
C ILE A 37 20.86 -24.42 -35.09
N LYS A 38 21.75 -24.81 -34.18
CA LYS A 38 21.70 -24.38 -32.78
C LYS A 38 21.85 -22.86 -32.61
N VAL A 39 22.67 -22.22 -33.44
CA VAL A 39 22.82 -20.76 -33.43
C VAL A 39 21.55 -20.07 -33.94
N LEU A 40 20.92 -20.61 -34.99
CA LEU A 40 19.67 -20.08 -35.53
C LEU A 40 18.50 -20.21 -34.54
N GLU A 41 18.35 -21.35 -33.88
CA GLU A 41 17.33 -21.56 -32.85
C GLU A 41 17.47 -20.57 -31.68
N ASN A 42 18.70 -20.30 -31.27
CA ASN A 42 18.98 -19.30 -30.23
C ASN A 42 18.68 -17.87 -30.71
N SER A 43 18.94 -17.56 -31.98
CA SER A 43 18.62 -16.25 -32.59
C SER A 43 17.12 -15.96 -32.57
N ASP A 44 16.30 -16.93 -33.01
CA ASP A 44 14.85 -16.75 -33.07
C ASP A 44 14.25 -16.59 -31.67
N TYR A 45 14.74 -17.35 -30.70
CA TYR A 45 14.34 -17.21 -29.30
C TYR A 45 14.73 -15.85 -28.71
N ILE A 46 15.92 -15.32 -29.04
CA ILE A 46 16.33 -13.97 -28.62
C ILE A 46 15.41 -12.91 -29.22
N ASN A 47 15.06 -13.01 -30.51
CA ASN A 47 14.16 -12.07 -31.16
C ASN A 47 12.76 -12.08 -30.52
N GLU A 48 12.24 -13.25 -30.14
CA GLU A 48 10.97 -13.38 -29.43
C GLU A 48 11.02 -12.73 -28.04
N LEU A 49 12.12 -12.94 -27.30
CA LEU A 49 12.33 -12.30 -26.00
C LEU A 49 12.42 -10.77 -26.12
N GLU A 50 13.13 -10.25 -27.12
CA GLU A 50 13.22 -8.81 -27.36
C GLU A 50 11.87 -8.20 -27.70
N SER A 51 11.08 -8.87 -28.56
CA SER A 51 9.71 -8.45 -28.88
C SER A 51 8.81 -8.41 -27.64
N ASN A 52 8.90 -9.43 -26.79
CA ASN A 52 8.15 -9.49 -25.53
C ASN A 52 8.57 -8.37 -24.57
N VAL A 53 9.86 -8.08 -24.46
CA VAL A 53 10.38 -6.98 -23.62
C VAL A 53 9.85 -5.63 -24.09
N ASP A 54 9.81 -5.37 -25.39
CA ASP A 54 9.33 -4.10 -25.93
C ASP A 54 7.80 -3.95 -25.81
N SER A 55 7.07 -5.06 -25.95
CA SER A 55 5.64 -5.12 -25.62
C SER A 55 5.39 -4.77 -24.15
N LEU A 56 6.13 -5.39 -23.23
CA LEU A 56 6.01 -5.14 -21.79
C LEU A 56 6.36 -3.70 -21.41
N LYS A 57 7.43 -3.12 -22.00
CA LYS A 57 7.76 -1.70 -21.81
C LYS A 57 6.61 -0.78 -22.23
N THR A 58 5.96 -1.10 -23.35
CA THR A 58 4.83 -0.32 -23.88
C THR A 58 3.62 -0.41 -22.96
N MET A 59 3.28 -1.62 -22.49
CA MET A 59 2.21 -1.83 -21.52
C MET A 59 2.48 -1.07 -20.21
N LEU A 60 3.69 -1.16 -19.67
CA LEU A 60 4.07 -0.52 -18.41
C LEU A 60 4.06 1.02 -18.52
N LYS A 61 4.40 1.58 -19.68
CA LYS A 61 4.26 3.00 -19.95
C LYS A 61 2.78 3.43 -19.96
N ASN A 62 1.94 2.69 -20.67
CA ASN A 62 0.50 2.98 -20.74
C ASN A 62 -0.15 2.90 -19.35
N GLU A 63 0.24 1.93 -18.53
CA GLU A 63 -0.26 1.78 -17.17
C GLU A 63 0.14 2.97 -16.28
N ARG A 64 1.39 3.43 -16.37
CA ARG A 64 1.85 4.64 -15.67
C ARG A 64 1.08 5.89 -16.10
N ASP A 65 0.81 6.05 -17.38
CA ASP A 65 0.04 7.18 -17.90
C ASP A 65 -1.41 7.14 -17.39
N SER A 66 -2.02 5.95 -17.34
CA SER A 66 -3.35 5.74 -16.75
C SER A 66 -3.37 6.05 -15.24
N GLN A 67 -2.37 5.61 -14.48
CA GLN A 67 -2.26 5.92 -13.05
C GLN A 67 -2.12 7.43 -12.81
N LYS A 68 -1.36 8.12 -13.66
CA LYS A 68 -1.21 9.57 -13.58
C LYS A 68 -2.55 10.28 -13.82
N LYS A 69 -3.29 9.90 -14.85
CA LYS A 69 -4.65 10.43 -15.10
C LYS A 69 -5.59 10.20 -13.92
N LEU A 70 -5.59 8.98 -13.37
CA LEU A 70 -6.43 8.67 -12.21
C LEU A 70 -6.08 9.55 -11.00
N ARG A 71 -4.79 9.80 -10.76
CA ARG A 71 -4.36 10.70 -9.69
C ARG A 71 -4.84 12.13 -9.91
N ASP A 72 -4.76 12.61 -11.15
CA ASP A 72 -5.24 13.95 -11.51
C ASP A 72 -6.76 14.06 -11.34
N ASP A 73 -7.52 13.03 -11.73
CA ASP A 73 -8.98 12.96 -11.54
C ASP A 73 -9.38 12.96 -10.05
N VAL A 74 -8.65 12.22 -9.21
CA VAL A 74 -8.87 12.20 -7.75
C VAL A 74 -8.61 13.58 -7.13
N ASN A 75 -7.56 14.27 -7.57
CA ASN A 75 -7.26 15.62 -7.10
C ASN A 75 -8.36 16.61 -7.52
N MET A 76 -8.84 16.52 -8.76
CA MET A 76 -9.92 17.37 -9.26
C MET A 76 -11.24 17.10 -8.51
N LEU A 77 -11.56 15.84 -8.23
CA LEU A 77 -12.74 15.47 -7.45
C LEU A 77 -12.65 16.03 -6.03
N SER A 78 -11.46 15.95 -5.40
CA SER A 78 -11.23 16.49 -4.06
C SER A 78 -11.46 18.00 -4.03
N GLN A 79 -10.95 18.74 -5.03
CA GLN A 79 -11.22 20.18 -5.16
C GLN A 79 -12.71 20.49 -5.33
N ARG A 80 -13.43 19.73 -6.16
CA ARG A 80 -14.87 19.90 -6.34
C ARG A 80 -15.66 19.58 -5.07
N LEU A 81 -15.22 18.59 -4.30
CA LEU A 81 -15.81 18.29 -3.00
C LEU A 81 -15.57 19.42 -2.01
N ASP A 82 -14.38 20.02 -1.99
CA ASP A 82 -14.09 21.19 -1.16
C ASP A 82 -14.97 22.39 -1.56
N GLU A 83 -15.14 22.65 -2.86
CA GLU A 83 -16.05 23.69 -3.37
C GLU A 83 -17.51 23.42 -2.97
N PHE A 84 -17.96 22.18 -3.11
CA PHE A 84 -19.31 21.77 -2.73
C PHE A 84 -19.54 21.90 -1.23
N LEU A 85 -18.58 21.47 -0.40
CA LEU A 85 -18.63 21.63 1.05
C LEU A 85 -18.61 23.10 1.44
N ALA A 86 -17.83 23.94 0.76
CA ALA A 86 -17.83 25.39 0.97
C ALA A 86 -19.20 26.01 0.67
N LEU A 87 -19.85 25.61 -0.43
CA LEU A 87 -21.21 26.04 -0.79
C LEU A 87 -22.25 25.57 0.24
N PHE A 88 -22.15 24.34 0.72
CA PHE A 88 -22.98 23.84 1.83
C PHE A 88 -22.73 24.60 3.12
N SER A 89 -21.49 24.98 3.40
CA SER A 89 -21.13 25.78 4.57
C SER A 89 -21.85 27.12 4.55
N THR A 90 -21.87 27.80 3.39
CA THR A 90 -22.62 29.05 3.23
C THR A 90 -24.13 28.88 3.38
N TYR A 91 -24.69 27.70 3.11
CA TYR A 91 -26.11 27.41 3.32
C TYR A 91 -26.44 26.99 4.76
N ILE A 92 -25.45 26.53 5.51
CA ILE A 92 -25.57 26.09 6.91
C ILE A 92 -25.15 27.22 7.88
N ASN A 93 -24.31 28.18 7.46
CA ASN A 93 -23.70 29.23 8.30
C ASN A 93 -24.37 30.61 8.23
N ASP A 94 -25.69 30.67 8.42
CA ASP A 94 -26.28 31.86 9.05
C ASP A 94 -26.27 31.74 10.59
N ASN A 95 -25.72 30.66 11.16
CA ASN A 95 -25.50 30.51 12.59
C ASN A 95 -24.01 30.35 12.92
N GLU A 96 -23.57 31.10 13.93
CA GLU A 96 -22.21 31.22 14.48
C GLU A 96 -21.63 29.92 15.10
N ASP A 97 -22.20 28.75 14.80
CA ASP A 97 -21.93 27.47 15.51
C ASP A 97 -20.74 26.65 14.96
N ASN A 98 -20.09 27.08 13.87
CA ASN A 98 -18.93 26.35 13.34
C ASN A 98 -17.62 26.57 14.14
N ASP A 99 -17.66 27.39 15.19
CA ASP A 99 -16.53 27.65 16.09
C ASP A 99 -16.44 26.66 17.27
N ILE A 100 -17.37 25.70 17.38
CA ILE A 100 -17.33 24.68 18.45
C ILE A 100 -16.15 23.69 18.29
N TYR A 101 -15.62 23.54 17.08
CA TYR A 101 -14.55 22.60 16.76
C TYR A 101 -13.18 23.28 16.86
N ASP A 102 -12.44 23.00 17.92
CA ASP A 102 -11.08 23.49 18.13
C ASP A 102 -10.05 22.38 17.84
N ILE A 103 -9.89 22.07 16.55
CA ILE A 103 -9.05 20.97 16.02
C ILE A 103 -7.66 21.52 15.69
N ASN A 104 -6.60 20.86 16.19
CA ASN A 104 -5.22 21.20 15.87
C ASN A 104 -4.88 20.95 14.39
N ASP A 105 -3.91 21.71 13.89
CA ASP A 105 -3.41 21.58 12.51
C ASP A 105 -2.57 20.31 12.27
N ASP A 106 -2.09 19.63 13.32
CA ASP A 106 -1.27 18.42 13.18
C ASP A 106 -2.12 17.18 12.86
N LYS A 107 -2.42 17.01 11.57
CA LYS A 107 -3.19 15.88 11.01
C LYS A 107 -2.62 14.50 11.29
N SER A 108 -1.35 14.38 11.66
CA SER A 108 -0.77 13.07 12.00
C SER A 108 -1.26 12.54 13.35
N LEU A 109 -1.94 13.38 14.14
CA LEU A 109 -2.55 13.04 15.42
C LEU A 109 -4.09 13.04 15.34
N LEU A 110 -4.64 13.01 14.12
CA LEU A 110 -6.07 12.96 13.86
C LEU A 110 -6.47 11.60 13.29
N PHE A 111 -7.44 10.95 13.94
CA PHE A 111 -7.88 9.60 13.62
C PHE A 111 -9.40 9.57 13.43
N GLY A 112 -9.84 9.07 12.28
CA GLY A 112 -11.26 9.03 11.91
C GLY A 112 -11.98 7.79 12.45
N ILE A 113 -13.14 7.98 13.08
CA ILE A 113 -14.08 6.90 13.39
C ILE A 113 -15.16 6.92 12.31
N ASN A 114 -15.13 5.91 11.44
CA ASN A 114 -15.96 5.84 10.23
C ASN A 114 -15.83 7.09 9.33
N ILE A 115 -14.64 7.70 9.33
CA ILE A 115 -14.22 8.77 8.43
C ILE A 115 -12.96 8.30 7.71
N ASP A 116 -12.91 8.49 6.40
CA ASP A 116 -11.78 8.06 5.57
C ASP A 116 -10.48 8.78 5.98
N SER A 117 -9.41 8.00 6.18
CA SER A 117 -8.10 8.56 6.55
C SER A 117 -7.49 9.40 5.43
N GLY A 118 -7.73 9.04 4.17
CA GLY A 118 -7.30 9.83 3.01
C GLY A 118 -7.96 11.20 2.98
N PHE A 119 -9.24 11.28 3.32
CA PHE A 119 -9.94 12.55 3.50
C PHE A 119 -9.27 13.41 4.59
N ILE A 120 -9.04 12.86 5.79
CA ILE A 120 -8.42 13.62 6.90
C ILE A 120 -7.04 14.16 6.51
N GLN A 121 -6.22 13.37 5.82
CA GLN A 121 -4.88 13.79 5.43
C GLN A 121 -4.91 14.88 4.35
N ASN A 122 -5.83 14.79 3.38
CA ASN A 122 -5.84 15.70 2.22
C ASN A 122 -6.72 16.95 2.42
N ALA A 123 -7.79 16.87 3.20
CA ALA A 123 -8.76 17.95 3.37
C ALA A 123 -8.24 19.08 4.27
N THR A 124 -8.70 20.32 4.07
CA THR A 124 -8.34 21.42 4.99
C THR A 124 -9.00 21.23 6.36
N ILE A 125 -8.44 21.82 7.43
CA ILE A 125 -9.08 21.77 8.76
C ILE A 125 -10.50 22.33 8.70
N LYS A 126 -10.74 23.39 7.91
CA LYS A 126 -12.08 23.92 7.68
C LYS A 126 -13.01 22.88 7.04
N SER A 127 -12.55 22.17 6.00
CA SER A 127 -13.31 21.08 5.37
C SER A 127 -13.64 19.97 6.38
N ILE A 128 -12.71 19.62 7.27
CA ILE A 128 -12.93 18.63 8.33
C ILE A 128 -13.99 19.13 9.33
N LYS A 129 -13.90 20.37 9.81
CA LYS A 129 -14.92 20.97 10.72
C LYS A 129 -16.31 20.94 10.09
N ASN A 130 -16.41 21.35 8.82
CA ASN A 130 -17.66 21.30 8.06
C ASN A 130 -18.21 19.88 7.94
N TYR A 131 -17.35 18.92 7.65
CA TYR A 131 -17.73 17.51 7.53
C TYR A 131 -18.26 16.95 8.86
N LEU A 132 -17.61 17.28 9.98
CA LEU A 132 -18.09 16.92 11.32
C LEU A 132 -19.45 17.57 11.64
N SER A 133 -19.65 18.82 11.25
CA SER A 133 -20.93 19.51 11.38
C SER A 133 -22.05 18.80 10.60
N ILE A 134 -21.80 18.39 9.34
CA ILE A 134 -22.74 17.62 8.52
C ILE A 134 -23.09 16.27 9.18
N LEU A 135 -22.10 15.60 9.78
CA LEU A 135 -22.28 14.35 10.51
C LEU A 135 -22.93 14.51 11.89
N LYS A 136 -23.27 15.75 12.29
CA LYS A 136 -23.83 16.11 13.60
C LYS A 136 -22.92 15.68 14.75
N CYS A 137 -21.61 15.84 14.59
CA CYS A 137 -20.60 15.49 15.58
C CYS A 137 -20.48 16.50 16.73
N ASN A 138 -21.60 16.81 17.39
CA ASN A 138 -21.69 17.90 18.36
C ASN A 138 -21.27 17.47 19.78
N ASN A 139 -20.99 16.19 20.03
CA ASN A 139 -20.52 15.72 21.33
C ASN A 139 -19.00 15.82 21.39
N ILE A 140 -18.52 16.86 22.05
CA ILE A 140 -17.09 17.09 22.28
C ILE A 140 -16.73 16.57 23.67
N GLN A 141 -15.86 15.57 23.73
CA GLN A 141 -15.41 14.97 24.99
C GLN A 141 -13.89 14.99 25.05
N THR A 142 -13.34 15.42 26.17
CA THR A 142 -11.90 15.41 26.41
C THR A 142 -11.59 14.42 27.52
N PHE A 143 -10.62 13.54 27.25
CA PHE A 143 -10.16 12.52 28.17
C PHE A 143 -8.66 12.65 28.38
N THR A 144 -8.17 12.22 29.54
CA THR A 144 -6.74 12.20 29.85
C THR A 144 -6.30 10.80 30.23
N ILE A 145 -5.14 10.40 29.73
CA ILE A 145 -4.47 9.17 30.12
C ILE A 145 -3.11 9.48 30.72
N ASN A 146 -3.00 9.25 32.03
CA ASN A 146 -1.81 9.56 32.83
C ASN A 146 -0.89 8.34 33.00
N ASP A 147 -1.37 7.15 32.63
CA ASP A 147 -0.71 5.86 32.93
C ASP A 147 0.32 5.46 31.85
N PHE A 148 0.54 6.30 30.84
CA PHE A 148 1.43 6.02 29.72
C PHE A 148 2.72 6.83 29.80
N SER A 149 3.84 6.14 30.00
CA SER A 149 5.19 6.72 29.85
C SER A 149 5.61 6.75 28.37
N THR A 150 4.81 7.39 27.50
CA THR A 150 5.14 7.48 26.07
C THR A 150 5.76 8.83 25.74
N ASN A 151 7.07 8.85 25.48
CA ASN A 151 7.77 10.07 25.06
C ASN A 151 7.90 10.20 23.54
N LYS A 152 7.43 9.20 22.78
CA LYS A 152 7.56 9.17 21.31
C LYS A 152 6.21 9.40 20.64
N LYS A 153 6.22 10.25 19.61
CA LYS A 153 5.06 10.53 18.77
C LYS A 153 4.48 9.27 18.12
N SER A 154 5.33 8.31 17.73
CA SER A 154 4.91 7.02 17.16
C SER A 154 3.98 6.23 18.08
N ASP A 155 4.24 6.26 19.38
CA ASP A 155 3.50 5.47 20.36
C ASP A 155 2.12 6.10 20.58
N ILE A 156 2.05 7.43 20.56
CA ILE A 156 0.81 8.20 20.65
C ILE A 156 -0.06 7.99 19.41
N ILE A 157 0.56 7.96 18.23
CA ILE A 157 -0.13 7.63 16.97
C ILE A 157 -0.77 6.25 17.08
N LEU A 158 0.00 5.24 17.52
CA LEU A 158 -0.51 3.89 17.69
C LEU A 158 -1.67 3.83 18.69
N ILE A 159 -1.57 4.53 19.83
CA ILE A 159 -2.67 4.60 20.81
C ILE A 159 -3.91 5.23 20.17
N GLY A 160 -3.75 6.31 19.40
CA GLY A 160 -4.83 6.98 18.70
C GLY A 160 -5.53 6.08 17.68
N GLU A 161 -4.76 5.35 16.87
CA GLU A 161 -5.28 4.37 15.90
C GLU A 161 -6.06 3.26 16.60
N VAL A 162 -5.45 2.64 17.63
CA VAL A 162 -6.06 1.54 18.38
C VAL A 162 -7.32 2.00 19.11
N PHE A 163 -7.33 3.23 19.65
CA PHE A 163 -8.50 3.80 20.30
C PHE A 163 -9.63 4.05 19.29
N ALA A 164 -9.35 4.68 18.14
CA ALA A 164 -10.35 4.91 17.10
C ALA A 164 -10.95 3.59 16.57
N ASP A 165 -10.11 2.58 16.36
CA ASP A 165 -10.54 1.24 15.96
C ASP A 165 -11.38 0.55 17.04
N TYR A 166 -10.98 0.67 18.30
CA TYR A 166 -11.75 0.14 19.41
C TYR A 166 -13.16 0.75 19.47
N ILE A 167 -13.28 2.08 19.37
CA ILE A 167 -14.58 2.76 19.36
C ILE A 167 -15.44 2.27 18.18
N ARG A 168 -14.85 2.17 16.99
CA ARG A 168 -15.54 1.65 15.79
C ARG A 168 -16.05 0.22 15.99
N LEU A 169 -15.20 -0.69 16.45
CA LEU A 169 -15.52 -2.11 16.59
C LEU A 169 -16.51 -2.38 17.72
N SER A 170 -16.34 -1.72 18.87
CA SER A 170 -17.23 -1.86 20.03
C SER A 170 -18.66 -1.39 19.73
N ASN A 171 -18.80 -0.36 18.90
CA ASN A 171 -20.11 0.16 18.50
C ASN A 171 -20.71 -0.60 17.31
N LEU A 172 -19.89 -1.15 16.40
CA LEU A 172 -20.35 -2.03 15.33
C LEU A 172 -21.05 -3.28 15.89
N ALA A 173 -20.50 -3.87 16.95
CA ALA A 173 -21.10 -5.05 17.60
C ALA A 173 -22.49 -4.78 18.21
N ASN A 174 -22.81 -3.51 18.50
CA ASN A 174 -24.06 -3.09 19.10
C ASN A 174 -25.02 -2.42 18.10
N ASP A 175 -24.71 -2.47 16.79
CA ASP A 175 -25.47 -1.81 15.71
C ASP A 175 -25.62 -0.29 15.91
N ILE A 176 -24.60 0.33 16.53
CA ILE A 176 -24.56 1.78 16.79
C ILE A 176 -23.72 2.44 15.71
N ASN A 177 -24.37 3.29 14.90
CA ASN A 177 -23.70 4.12 13.91
C ASN A 177 -23.00 5.32 14.57
N ILE A 178 -21.73 5.11 14.91
CA ILE A 178 -20.85 6.14 15.44
C ILE A 178 -19.99 6.76 14.33
N TYR A 179 -19.89 8.08 14.36
CA TYR A 179 -19.00 8.88 13.51
C TYR A 179 -18.28 9.89 14.37
N GLY A 180 -17.03 10.16 14.05
CA GLY A 180 -16.30 11.22 14.72
C GLY A 180 -14.83 11.29 14.38
N LEU A 181 -14.16 12.25 15.00
CA LEU A 181 -12.73 12.46 14.92
C LEU A 181 -12.14 12.33 16.32
N VAL A 182 -11.08 11.54 16.44
CA VAL A 182 -10.22 11.47 17.62
C VAL A 182 -8.99 12.32 17.33
N GLU A 183 -8.69 13.23 18.24
CA GLU A 183 -7.52 14.07 18.23
C GLU A 183 -6.66 13.74 19.44
N MET A 184 -5.39 13.40 19.19
CA MET A 184 -4.42 13.10 20.24
C MET A 184 -3.51 14.31 20.45
N SER A 185 -3.21 14.63 21.71
CA SER A 185 -2.20 15.64 22.04
C SER A 185 -0.93 14.99 22.58
N MET A 186 0.22 15.55 22.22
CA MET A 186 1.49 15.14 22.80
C MET A 186 1.50 15.42 24.31
N PRO A 187 2.09 14.55 25.13
CA PRO A 187 2.20 14.76 26.56
C PRO A 187 2.97 16.03 26.86
N ASN A 188 2.38 16.89 27.68
CA ASN A 188 3.00 18.12 28.11
C ASN A 188 3.81 17.88 29.39
N ILE A 189 5.02 18.45 29.46
CA ILE A 189 5.92 18.39 30.62
C ILE A 189 5.22 18.97 31.86
N PHE A 190 4.32 19.95 31.67
CA PHE A 190 3.57 20.57 32.75
C PHE A 190 2.41 19.71 33.29
N GLU A 191 1.93 18.72 32.53
CA GLU A 191 0.78 17.87 32.88
C GLU A 191 1.18 16.43 33.20
N GLN A 192 2.36 16.24 33.81
CA GLN A 192 2.82 14.93 34.29
C GLN A 192 2.85 13.84 33.21
N ASN A 193 3.19 14.19 31.97
CA ASN A 193 3.18 13.29 30.81
C ASN A 193 1.79 12.70 30.46
N ALA A 194 0.70 13.39 30.80
CA ALA A 194 -0.63 12.97 30.41
C ALA A 194 -0.86 13.15 28.90
N ILE A 195 -1.42 12.13 28.25
CA ILE A 195 -1.92 12.22 26.87
C ILE A 195 -3.35 12.73 26.94
N SER A 196 -3.65 13.84 26.26
CA SER A 196 -5.02 14.31 26.09
C SER A 196 -5.62 13.74 24.81
N ILE A 197 -6.84 13.22 24.91
CA ILE A 197 -7.63 12.67 23.81
C ILE A 197 -8.90 13.50 23.71
N LYS A 198 -9.07 14.20 22.59
CA LYS A 198 -10.25 15.01 22.30
C LYS A 198 -11.06 14.30 21.23
N PHE A 199 -12.32 14.03 21.51
CA PHE A 199 -13.22 13.32 20.62
C PHE A 199 -14.35 14.25 20.19
N TYR A 200 -14.55 14.35 18.88
CA TYR A 200 -15.64 15.09 18.24
C TYR A 200 -16.56 14.10 17.56
N GLY A 201 -17.70 13.76 18.17
CA GLY A 201 -18.55 12.70 17.66
C GLY A 201 -20.03 12.93 17.74
N ASN A 202 -20.78 12.10 17.00
CA ASN A 202 -22.23 12.13 16.98
C ASN A 202 -22.87 11.39 18.17
N LYS A 203 -22.07 10.74 19.02
CA LYS A 203 -22.48 9.97 20.20
C LYS A 203 -21.56 10.23 21.39
N ASN A 204 -22.02 9.91 22.60
CA ASN A 204 -21.18 9.87 23.79
C ASN A 204 -20.33 8.58 23.79
N ILE A 205 -19.06 8.66 24.19
CA ILE A 205 -18.13 7.51 24.25
C ILE A 205 -17.45 7.35 25.61
N GLU A 206 -17.93 8.02 26.64
CA GLU A 206 -17.32 8.02 27.98
C GLU A 206 -17.21 6.60 28.55
N GLU A 207 -18.26 5.79 28.41
CA GLU A 207 -18.22 4.38 28.82
C GLU A 207 -17.22 3.55 28.02
N ASP A 208 -17.12 3.80 26.72
CA ASP A 208 -16.19 3.11 25.84
C ASP A 208 -14.75 3.48 26.19
N PHE A 209 -14.49 4.75 26.49
CA PHE A 209 -13.20 5.22 26.99
C PHE A 209 -12.82 4.55 28.31
N ILE A 210 -13.74 4.44 29.27
CA ILE A 210 -13.48 3.76 30.55
C ILE A 210 -13.14 2.28 30.33
N LYS A 211 -13.85 1.60 29.43
CA LYS A 211 -13.58 0.19 29.08
C LYS A 211 -12.22 0.06 28.39
N PHE A 212 -11.93 0.92 27.42
CA PHE A 212 -10.64 0.97 26.73
C PHE A 212 -9.49 1.13 27.72
N LYS A 213 -9.57 2.12 28.61
CA LYS A 213 -8.56 2.35 29.66
C LYS A 213 -8.36 1.10 30.51
N LYS A 214 -9.43 0.43 30.94
CA LYS A 214 -9.35 -0.80 31.74
C LYS A 214 -8.65 -1.95 31.00
N ILE A 215 -8.94 -2.14 29.71
CA ILE A 215 -8.32 -3.19 28.89
C ILE A 215 -6.82 -2.89 28.76
N TYR A 216 -6.49 -1.67 28.37
CA TYR A 216 -5.12 -1.27 28.08
C TYR A 216 -4.24 -1.23 29.34
N SER A 217 -4.77 -0.78 30.49
CA SER A 217 -4.05 -0.82 31.77
C SER A 217 -3.84 -2.25 32.31
N ARG A 218 -4.71 -3.22 31.96
CA ARG A 218 -4.53 -4.63 32.36
C ARG A 218 -3.44 -5.31 31.56
N GLU A 219 -3.30 -4.99 30.27
CA GLU A 219 -2.23 -5.55 29.43
C GLU A 219 -0.83 -5.04 29.81
N LEU A 220 -0.72 -3.80 30.30
CA LEU A 220 0.54 -3.27 30.86
C LEU A 220 1.02 -4.06 32.08
N ASN A 221 0.11 -4.35 33.03
CA ASN A 221 0.46 -5.11 34.23
C ASN A 221 0.84 -6.59 33.96
N LEU A 222 0.37 -7.15 32.84
CA LEU A 222 0.75 -8.51 32.42
C LEU A 222 2.15 -8.58 31.79
N LYS A 223 2.62 -7.51 31.14
CA LYS A 223 4.00 -7.45 30.62
C LYS A 223 5.03 -7.24 31.72
N ASP A 224 4.69 -6.48 32.75
CA ASP A 224 5.58 -6.25 33.91
C ASP A 224 5.64 -7.44 34.89
N SER A 225 4.76 -8.42 34.74
CA SER A 225 4.76 -9.66 35.56
C SER A 225 5.47 -10.84 34.89
N ILE A 226 6.04 -10.65 33.70
CA ILE A 226 6.80 -11.66 32.94
C ILE A 226 8.32 -11.31 32.87
N LEU A 227 8.76 -10.25 33.56
CA LEU A 227 10.17 -9.90 33.74
C LEU A 227 10.68 -10.25 35.15
#